data_AF-A0AAU4M240-F1
#
_entry.id   AF-A0AAU4M240-F1
#
_cell.length_a   1.000
_cell.length_b   1.000
_cell.length_c   1.000
_cell.angle_alpha   90.00
_cell.angle_beta   90.00
_cell.angle_gamma   90.00
#
_symmetry.space_group_name_H-M   'P 1'
#
loop_
_entity.id
_entity.type
_entity.pdbx_description
1 polymer ?
#
loop_
_entity_poly.entity_id
_entity_poly.type
_entity_poly.pdbx_seq_one_letter_code
_entity_poly.pdbx_strand_id
1 'polypeptide(L)'
;MADISFGIFVLLFMVAVSLFSVRAAWLHWADSDRAPDAATHRYSTNPSVIRGHERGIVALAGWLMSMTIGIVAATAAAGGAGPAVEEVGAFFILGSFPLLMLHATIVWFNWPKFLVPPHQRSETGSVIEWWRHRRDFRAAIKEAGQRDTQGQHSTDPPKQT
;
A
#
# COMPACT_ATOMS: atom_id res chain seq x y z
N MET A 1 2.48 -20.89 -31.66
CA MET A 1 1.40 -19.89 -31.86
C MET A 1 0.73 -19.50 -30.54
N ALA A 2 0.41 -20.45 -29.64
CA ALA A 2 -0.20 -20.14 -28.34
C ALA A 2 0.62 -19.17 -27.44
N ASP A 3 1.95 -19.31 -27.43
CA ASP A 3 2.81 -18.50 -26.54
C ASP A 3 2.88 -17.01 -26.96
N ILE A 4 2.82 -16.74 -28.26
CA ILE A 4 2.80 -15.37 -28.80
C ILE A 4 1.48 -14.68 -28.45
N SER A 5 0.36 -15.40 -28.57
CA SER A 5 -0.96 -14.89 -28.19
C SER A 5 -1.06 -14.61 -26.69
N PHE A 6 -0.47 -15.47 -25.85
CA PHE A 6 -0.42 -15.25 -24.41
C PHE A 6 0.43 -14.03 -24.04
N GLY A 7 1.63 -13.88 -24.62
CA GLY A 7 2.49 -12.72 -24.36
C GLY A 7 1.83 -11.39 -24.73
N ILE A 8 1.17 -11.32 -25.89
CA ILE A 8 0.42 -10.12 -26.32
C ILE A 8 -0.73 -9.83 -25.35
N PHE A 9 -1.47 -10.86 -24.94
CA PHE A 9 -2.56 -10.71 -23.97
C PHE A 9 -2.04 -10.14 -22.64
N VAL A 10 -0.94 -10.67 -22.10
CA VAL A 10 -0.34 -10.16 -20.86
C VAL A 10 0.07 -8.70 -21.01
N LEU A 11 0.71 -8.32 -22.13
CA LEU A 11 1.11 -6.93 -22.36
C LEU A 11 -0.09 -5.97 -22.42
N LEU A 12 -1.14 -6.34 -23.15
CA LEU A 12 -2.37 -5.54 -23.23
C LEU A 12 -3.03 -5.41 -21.86
N PHE A 13 -3.09 -6.52 -21.11
CA PHE A 13 -3.60 -6.52 -19.75
C PHE A 13 -2.80 -5.59 -18.83
N MET A 14 -1.47 -5.65 -18.88
CA MET A 14 -0.60 -4.76 -18.09
C MET A 14 -0.80 -3.29 -18.44
N VAL A 15 -0.93 -2.96 -19.73
CA VAL A 15 -1.22 -1.58 -20.17
C VAL A 15 -2.59 -1.13 -19.64
N ALA A 16 -3.61 -1.97 -19.76
CA ALA A 16 -4.95 -1.67 -19.26
C ALA A 16 -4.96 -1.44 -17.75
N VAL A 17 -4.27 -2.30 -16.97
CA VAL A 17 -4.12 -2.16 -15.53
C VAL A 17 -3.39 -0.85 -15.18
N SER A 18 -2.31 -0.51 -15.88
CA SER A 18 -1.55 0.72 -15.62
C SER A 18 -2.37 1.99 -15.91
N LEU A 19 -3.14 2.00 -17.01
CA LEU A 19 -4.06 3.11 -17.32
C LEU A 19 -5.18 3.22 -16.28
N PHE A 20 -5.75 2.09 -15.87
CA PHE A 20 -6.73 2.04 -14.79
C PHE A 20 -6.14 2.56 -13.47
N SER A 21 -4.92 2.16 -13.11
CA SER A 21 -4.24 2.61 -11.89
C SER A 21 -3.96 4.11 -11.89
N VAL A 22 -3.55 4.69 -13.02
CA VAL A 22 -3.40 6.16 -13.15
C VAL A 22 -4.75 6.85 -12.98
N ARG A 23 -5.80 6.32 -13.60
CA ARG A 23 -7.16 6.86 -13.46
C ARG A 23 -7.67 6.75 -12.02
N ALA A 24 -7.44 5.62 -11.35
CA ALA A 24 -7.77 5.40 -9.95
C ALA A 24 -7.01 6.38 -9.04
N ALA A 25 -5.70 6.54 -9.27
CA ALA A 25 -4.89 7.48 -8.52
C ALA A 25 -5.40 8.91 -8.64
N TRP A 26 -5.80 9.34 -9.85
CA TRP A 26 -6.44 10.64 -10.05
C TRP A 26 -7.76 10.77 -9.29
N LEU A 27 -8.61 9.73 -9.32
CA LEU A 27 -9.92 9.75 -8.63
C LEU A 27 -9.77 9.84 -7.12
N HIS A 28 -8.85 9.05 -6.54
CA HIS A 28 -8.49 9.18 -5.14
C HIS A 28 -7.91 10.56 -4.85
N TRP A 29 -6.98 11.06 -5.67
CA TRP A 29 -6.40 12.38 -5.48
C TRP A 29 -7.45 13.50 -5.41
N ALA A 30 -8.47 13.40 -6.27
CA ALA A 30 -9.57 14.35 -6.37
C ALA A 30 -10.70 14.14 -5.36
N ASP A 31 -10.58 13.16 -4.45
CA ASP A 31 -11.63 12.82 -3.46
C ASP A 31 -13.00 12.56 -4.11
N SER A 32 -13.00 11.81 -5.21
CA SER A 32 -14.21 11.53 -5.99
C SER A 32 -14.89 10.26 -5.51
N ASP A 33 -16.21 10.29 -5.34
CA ASP A 33 -17.06 9.12 -5.01
C ASP A 33 -16.93 7.95 -6.00
N ARG A 34 -16.44 8.22 -7.22
CA ARG A 34 -16.14 7.20 -8.24
C ARG A 34 -14.82 6.47 -8.03
N ALA A 35 -14.04 6.82 -7.02
CA ALA A 35 -12.77 6.17 -6.73
C ALA A 35 -13.01 4.70 -6.39
N PRO A 36 -12.28 3.76 -7.02
CA PRO A 36 -12.43 2.35 -6.71
C PRO A 36 -12.00 2.08 -5.27
N ASP A 37 -12.82 1.36 -4.51
CA ASP A 37 -12.51 1.04 -3.11
C ASP A 37 -11.33 0.05 -3.05
N ALA A 38 -10.21 0.46 -2.45
CA ALA A 38 -9.06 -0.42 -2.27
C ALA A 38 -9.36 -1.58 -1.32
N ALA A 39 -10.35 -1.44 -0.43
CA ALA A 39 -10.77 -2.51 0.50
C ALA A 39 -11.43 -3.70 -0.21
N THR A 40 -11.94 -3.52 -1.43
CA THR A 40 -12.46 -4.64 -2.25
C THR A 40 -11.36 -5.62 -2.64
N HIS A 41 -10.12 -5.14 -2.74
CA HIS A 41 -8.94 -5.97 -2.99
C HIS A 41 -8.24 -6.21 -1.65
N ARG A 42 -8.66 -7.25 -0.92
CA ARG A 42 -8.14 -7.62 0.40
C ARG A 42 -6.65 -8.06 0.35
N TYR A 43 -5.73 -7.14 0.09
CA TYR A 43 -4.28 -7.39 0.13
C TYR A 43 -3.75 -7.53 1.57
N SER A 44 -4.52 -7.06 2.55
CA SER A 44 -4.19 -7.10 3.98
C SER A 44 -5.46 -7.19 4.81
N THR A 45 -5.38 -7.85 5.97
CA THR A 45 -6.45 -7.83 6.98
C THR A 45 -6.35 -6.61 7.91
N ASN A 46 -5.24 -5.86 7.85
CA ASN A 46 -5.03 -4.68 8.68
C ASN A 46 -5.61 -3.43 7.98
N PRO A 47 -6.69 -2.82 8.51
CA PRO A 47 -7.34 -1.67 7.89
C PRO A 47 -6.40 -0.45 7.82
N SER A 48 -5.39 -0.33 8.68
CA SER A 48 -4.41 0.76 8.59
C SER A 48 -3.55 0.66 7.33
N VAL A 49 -3.25 -0.56 6.89
CA VAL A 49 -2.42 -0.82 5.71
C VAL A 49 -3.24 -0.61 4.45
N ILE A 50 -4.53 -0.96 4.46
CA ILE A 50 -5.46 -0.68 3.36
C ILE A 50 -5.55 0.83 3.11
N ARG A 51 -5.84 1.63 4.15
CA ARG A 51 -5.80 3.11 4.05
C ARG A 51 -4.43 3.62 3.59
N GLY A 52 -3.35 2.95 4.01
CA GLY A 52 -2.00 3.26 3.52
C GLY A 52 -1.83 3.09 2.02
N HIS A 53 -2.44 2.06 1.43
CA HIS A 53 -2.38 1.86 -0.02
C HIS A 53 -3.14 2.94 -0.78
N GLU A 54 -4.28 3.38 -0.27
CA GLU A 54 -5.06 4.51 -0.83
C GLU A 54 -4.25 5.80 -0.80
N ARG A 55 -3.58 6.10 0.33
CA ARG A 55 -2.66 7.24 0.45
C ARG A 55 -1.50 7.16 -0.54
N GLY A 56 -0.97 5.95 -0.73
CA GLY A 56 0.17 5.67 -1.60
C GLY A 56 -0.19 5.43 -3.06
N ILE A 57 -1.45 5.59 -3.47
CA ILE A 57 -1.96 5.17 -4.79
C ILE A 57 -1.23 5.85 -5.96
N VAL A 58 -0.80 7.11 -5.78
CA VAL A 58 -0.06 7.86 -6.81
C VAL A 58 1.32 7.23 -7.06
N ALA A 59 2.05 6.93 -5.99
CA ALA A 59 3.35 6.27 -6.10
C ALA A 59 3.22 4.85 -6.66
N LEU A 60 2.15 4.13 -6.29
CA LEU A 60 1.84 2.80 -6.83
C LEU A 60 1.55 2.85 -8.34
N ALA A 61 0.70 3.79 -8.79
CA ALA A 61 0.39 3.97 -10.19
C ALA A 61 1.62 4.37 -11.01
N GLY A 62 2.48 5.24 -10.46
CA GLY A 62 3.76 5.59 -11.06
C GLY A 62 4.70 4.40 -11.20
N TRP A 63 4.79 3.55 -10.17
CA TRP A 63 5.58 2.31 -10.23
C TRP A 63 5.05 1.35 -11.31
N LEU A 64 3.75 1.09 -11.33
CA LEU A 64 3.12 0.22 -12.34
C LEU A 64 3.35 0.74 -13.76
N MET A 65 3.14 2.04 -13.98
CA MET A 65 3.37 2.66 -15.28
C MET A 65 4.84 2.55 -15.72
N SER A 66 5.78 2.80 -14.80
CA SER A 66 7.21 2.70 -15.09
C SER A 66 7.61 1.26 -15.44
N MET A 67 7.09 0.28 -14.69
CA MET A 67 7.29 -1.14 -14.99
C MET A 67 6.70 -1.53 -16.35
N THR A 68 5.48 -1.07 -16.67
CA THR A 68 4.85 -1.34 -17.97
C THR A 68 5.68 -0.76 -19.12
N ILE A 69 6.12 0.50 -19.03
CA ILE A 69 6.97 1.12 -20.06
C ILE A 69 8.27 0.32 -20.22
N GLY A 70 8.90 -0.04 -19.11
CA GLY A 70 10.12 -0.85 -19.08
C GLY A 70 9.97 -2.20 -19.78
N ILE A 71 8.91 -2.94 -19.47
CA ILE A 71 8.63 -4.25 -20.05
C ILE A 71 8.26 -4.15 -21.53
N VAL A 72 7.47 -3.13 -21.93
CA VAL A 72 7.14 -2.90 -23.33
C VAL A 72 8.40 -2.57 -24.14
N ALA A 73 9.27 -1.71 -23.61
CA ALA A 73 10.53 -1.36 -24.24
C ALA A 73 11.48 -2.56 -24.36
N ALA A 74 11.64 -3.35 -23.29
CA ALA A 74 12.43 -4.58 -23.32
C ALA A 74 11.88 -5.59 -24.34
N THR A 75 10.56 -5.74 -24.41
CA THR A 75 9.90 -6.61 -25.40
C THR A 75 10.15 -6.12 -26.83
N ALA A 76 10.04 -4.82 -27.06
CA ALA A 76 10.32 -4.21 -28.37
C ALA A 76 11.79 -4.39 -28.78
N ALA A 77 12.73 -4.22 -27.84
CA ALA A 77 14.16 -4.43 -28.08
C ALA A 77 14.46 -5.90 -28.43
N ALA A 78 13.87 -6.85 -27.71
CA ALA A 78 13.95 -8.28 -28.05
C ALA A 78 13.35 -8.59 -29.43
N GLY A 79 12.37 -7.80 -29.88
CA GLY A 79 11.79 -7.85 -31.22
C GLY A 79 12.62 -7.14 -32.31
N GLY A 80 13.81 -6.65 -31.99
CA GLY A 80 14.72 -5.98 -32.93
C GLY A 80 14.67 -4.45 -32.92
N ALA A 81 13.97 -3.83 -31.97
CA ALA A 81 14.12 -2.39 -31.74
C ALA A 81 15.56 -2.10 -31.27
N GLY A 82 16.19 -1.07 -31.82
CA GLY A 82 17.62 -0.79 -31.59
C GLY A 82 17.99 -0.53 -30.12
N PRO A 83 19.29 -0.44 -29.80
CA PRO A 83 19.81 -0.40 -28.43
C PRO A 83 19.28 0.77 -27.58
N ALA A 84 18.92 1.90 -28.21
CA ALA A 84 18.30 3.02 -27.49
C ALA A 84 16.98 2.65 -26.79
N VAL A 85 16.20 1.72 -27.35
CA VAL A 85 14.94 1.28 -26.73
C VAL A 85 15.22 0.40 -25.51
N GLU A 86 16.28 -0.42 -25.56
CA GLU A 86 16.72 -1.22 -24.43
C GLU A 86 17.16 -0.34 -23.25
N GLU A 87 17.96 0.70 -23.53
CA GLU A 87 18.40 1.67 -22.52
C GLU A 87 17.23 2.41 -21.86
N VAL A 88 16.25 2.84 -22.65
CA VAL A 88 15.01 3.45 -22.14
C VAL A 88 14.27 2.46 -21.25
N GLY A 89 14.14 1.19 -21.68
CA GLY A 89 13.50 0.15 -20.88
C GLY A 89 14.18 -0.05 -19.53
N ALA A 90 15.50 -0.19 -19.53
CA ALA A 90 16.30 -0.32 -18.32
C ALA A 90 16.14 0.89 -17.39
N PHE A 91 16.15 2.11 -17.94
CA PHE A 91 15.93 3.34 -17.16
C PHE A 91 14.58 3.33 -16.43
N PHE A 92 13.50 2.96 -17.12
CA PHE A 92 12.16 2.91 -16.51
C PHE A 92 12.02 1.79 -15.47
N ILE A 93 12.64 0.62 -15.70
CA ILE A 93 12.64 -0.48 -14.72
C ILE A 93 13.41 -0.04 -13.47
N LEU A 94 14.62 0.48 -13.62
CA LEU A 94 15.45 0.93 -12.50
C LEU A 94 14.82 2.12 -11.76
N GLY A 95 14.27 3.08 -12.51
CA GLY A 95 13.54 4.23 -11.97
C GLY A 95 12.24 3.88 -11.26
N SER A 96 11.68 2.69 -11.48
CA SER A 96 10.48 2.22 -10.80
C SER A 96 10.73 1.89 -9.31
N PHE A 97 11.94 1.45 -8.94
CA PHE A 97 12.24 1.04 -7.56
C PHE A 97 12.11 2.19 -6.55
N PRO A 98 12.61 3.41 -6.82
CA PRO A 98 12.32 4.57 -5.98
C PRO A 98 10.82 4.83 -5.78
N LEU A 99 9.98 4.63 -6.81
CA LEU A 99 8.53 4.81 -6.71
C LEU A 99 7.88 3.74 -5.83
N LEU A 100 8.36 2.50 -5.89
CA LEU A 100 7.93 1.44 -5.00
C LEU A 100 8.32 1.71 -3.53
N MET A 101 9.55 2.17 -3.30
CA MET A 101 10.00 2.58 -1.96
C MET A 101 9.20 3.76 -1.43
N LEU A 102 8.86 4.71 -2.30
CA LEU A 102 8.02 5.84 -1.97
C LEU A 102 6.60 5.41 -1.59
N HIS A 103 6.01 4.48 -2.33
CA HIS A 103 4.73 3.87 -1.99
C HIS A 103 4.78 3.24 -0.60
N ALA A 104 5.77 2.39 -0.33
CA ALA A 104 5.95 1.78 0.99
C ALA A 104 6.11 2.84 2.09
N THR A 105 6.89 3.90 1.84
CA THR A 105 7.10 4.98 2.79
C THR A 105 5.80 5.72 3.11
N ILE A 106 4.96 5.98 2.11
CA ILE A 106 3.65 6.61 2.30
C ILE A 106 2.69 5.69 3.07
N VAL A 107 2.64 4.40 2.72
CA VAL A 107 1.79 3.41 3.40
C VAL A 107 2.12 3.40 4.90
N TRP A 108 3.40 3.22 5.24
CA TRP A 108 3.85 3.00 6.61
C TRP A 108 3.95 4.28 7.45
N PHE A 109 4.41 5.39 6.85
CA PHE A 109 4.76 6.62 7.57
C PHE A 109 3.91 7.84 7.20
N ASN A 110 3.06 7.76 6.17
CA ASN A 110 2.32 8.89 5.62
C ASN A 110 3.24 10.06 5.20
N TRP A 111 4.38 9.74 4.58
CA TRP A 111 5.39 10.70 4.14
C TRP A 111 5.96 10.31 2.77
N PRO A 112 6.23 11.27 1.85
CA PRO A 112 6.11 12.72 2.02
C PRO A 112 4.70 13.26 1.73
N LYS A 113 4.25 14.23 2.53
CA LYS A 113 2.86 14.73 2.50
C LYS A 113 2.42 15.36 1.17
N PHE A 114 3.35 15.85 0.36
CA PHE A 114 3.02 16.42 -0.95
C PHE A 114 2.60 15.36 -1.97
N LEU A 115 2.89 14.07 -1.74
CA LEU A 115 2.46 12.95 -2.59
C LEU A 115 1.25 12.20 -2.03
N VAL A 116 0.74 12.65 -0.88
CA VAL A 116 -0.46 12.10 -0.26
C VAL A 116 -1.67 12.93 -0.73
N PRO A 117 -2.79 12.29 -1.11
CA PRO A 117 -4.03 12.98 -1.45
C PRO A 117 -4.40 14.02 -0.37
N PRO A 118 -4.83 15.24 -0.76
CA PRO A 118 -5.02 16.34 0.17
C PRO A 118 -5.89 16.03 1.39
N HIS A 119 -6.97 15.28 1.20
CA HIS A 119 -7.94 14.90 2.24
C HIS A 119 -7.37 13.87 3.25
N GLN A 120 -6.26 13.18 2.93
CA GLN A 120 -5.64 12.13 3.78
C GLN A 120 -4.33 12.58 4.45
N ARG A 121 -3.90 13.84 4.26
CA ARG A 121 -2.62 14.36 4.81
C ARG A 121 -2.59 14.49 6.34
N SER A 122 -3.76 14.54 6.96
CA SER A 122 -3.93 14.58 8.42
C SER A 122 -3.88 13.19 9.05
N GLU A 123 -4.01 12.13 8.25
CA GLU A 123 -3.98 10.76 8.75
C GLU A 123 -2.62 10.37 9.33
N THR A 124 -2.62 9.34 10.17
CA THR A 124 -1.39 8.80 10.74
C THR A 124 -0.91 7.60 9.93
N GLY A 125 0.40 7.44 9.80
CA GLY A 125 0.99 6.26 9.15
C GLY A 125 0.65 4.96 9.89
N SER A 126 0.60 3.84 9.16
CA SER A 126 0.23 2.53 9.70
C SER A 126 1.12 2.07 10.86
N VAL A 127 2.40 2.48 10.86
CA VAL A 127 3.33 2.19 11.97
C VAL A 127 2.85 2.82 13.27
N ILE A 128 2.47 4.10 13.24
CA ILE A 128 2.07 4.81 14.46
C ILE A 128 0.73 4.26 14.99
N GLU A 129 -0.21 3.91 14.09
CA GLU A 129 -1.45 3.24 14.49
C GLU A 129 -1.18 1.89 15.15
N TRP A 130 -0.25 1.09 14.61
CA TRP A 130 0.15 -0.18 15.21
C TRP A 130 0.78 -0.01 16.60
N TRP A 131 1.68 0.97 16.76
CA TRP A 131 2.28 1.29 18.05
C TRP A 131 1.25 1.74 19.09
N ARG A 132 0.28 2.57 18.69
CA ARG A 132 -0.82 3.01 19.56
C ARG A 132 -1.65 1.82 20.02
N HIS A 133 -2.09 0.98 19.08
CA HIS A 133 -2.87 -0.22 19.39
C HIS A 133 -2.14 -1.15 20.36
N ARG A 134 -0.84 -1.37 20.16
CA ARG A 134 -0.02 -2.21 21.04
C ARG A 134 0.09 -1.62 22.46
N ARG A 135 0.16 -0.30 22.59
CA ARG A 135 0.21 0.39 23.89
C ARG A 135 -1.12 0.26 24.63
N ASP A 136 -2.22 0.50 23.93
CA ASP A 136 -3.57 0.47 24.50
C ASP A 136 -3.94 -0.95 24.96
N PHE A 137 -3.55 -1.97 24.18
CA PHE A 137 -3.72 -3.37 24.56
C PHE A 137 -2.94 -3.75 25.83
N ARG A 138 -1.69 -3.27 25.97
CA ARG A 138 -0.89 -3.48 27.18
C ARG A 138 -1.50 -2.80 28.41
N ALA A 139 -2.06 -1.60 28.24
CA ALA A 139 -2.76 -0.90 29.31
C ALA A 139 -4.01 -1.69 29.76
N ALA A 140 -4.82 -2.17 28.81
CA ALA A 140 -6.01 -2.97 29.09
C ALA A 140 -5.67 -4.29 29.84
N ILE A 141 -4.59 -4.98 29.46
CA ILE A 141 -4.13 -6.18 30.19
C ILE A 141 -3.74 -5.84 31.62
N LYS A 142 -3.03 -4.72 31.83
CA LYS A 142 -2.61 -4.28 33.16
C LYS A 142 -3.83 -3.95 34.04
N GLU A 143 -4.82 -3.25 33.49
CA GLU A 143 -6.07 -2.93 34.18
C GLU A 143 -6.88 -4.18 34.52
N ALA A 144 -6.97 -5.16 33.60
CA ALA A 144 -7.64 -6.42 33.85
C ALA A 144 -6.98 -7.19 35.00
N GLY A 145 -5.65 -7.32 34.98
CA GLY A 145 -4.91 -7.97 36.07
C GLY A 145 -5.08 -7.27 37.42
N GLN A 146 -5.15 -5.95 37.45
CA GLN A 146 -5.41 -5.18 38.68
C GLN A 146 -6.83 -5.44 39.24
N ARG A 147 -7.84 -5.54 38.38
CA ARG A 147 -9.21 -5.88 38.78
C ARG A 147 -9.31 -7.28 39.37
N ASP A 148 -8.65 -8.26 38.75
CA ASP A 148 -8.64 -9.64 39.25
C ASP A 148 -7.99 -9.73 40.64
N THR A 149 -6.87 -9.02 40.83
CA THR A 149 -6.16 -9.01 42.12
C THR A 149 -6.98 -8.32 43.22
N GLN A 150 -7.70 -7.24 42.91
CA GLN A 150 -8.61 -6.56 43.85
C GLN A 150 -9.86 -7.40 44.17
N GLY A 151 -10.42 -8.10 43.18
CA GLY A 151 -11.54 -9.01 43.38
C GLY A 151 -11.18 -10.17 44.31
N GLN A 152 -9.95 -10.68 44.21
CA GLN A 152 -9.46 -11.77 45.05
C GLN A 152 -9.25 -11.36 46.53
N HIS A 153 -8.86 -10.11 46.79
CA HIS A 153 -8.72 -9.57 48.15
C HIS A 153 -10.05 -9.26 48.84
N SER A 154 -11.14 -9.05 48.09
CA SER A 154 -12.47 -8.81 48.64
C SER A 154 -13.20 -10.09 49.08
N THR A 155 -12.71 -11.27 48.67
CA THR A 155 -13.34 -12.57 48.97
C THR A 155 -12.67 -13.33 50.12
N ASP A 156 -11.56 -12.83 50.67
CA ASP A 156 -10.95 -13.46 51.86
C ASP A 156 -11.80 -13.16 53.11
N PRO A 157 -12.39 -14.18 53.76
CA PRO A 157 -13.17 -13.96 54.97
C PRO A 157 -12.25 -13.47 56.10
N PRO A 158 -12.73 -12.57 56.97
CA PRO A 158 -11.93 -12.05 58.06
C PRO A 158 -11.50 -13.21 58.97
N LYS A 159 -10.19 -13.30 59.23
CA LYS A 159 -9.64 -14.24 60.21
C LYS A 159 -10.23 -13.90 61.58
N GLN A 160 -11.10 -14.76 62.09
CA GLN A 160 -11.57 -14.68 63.47
C GLN A 160 -10.39 -15.01 64.39
N THR A 161 -9.92 -14.01 65.12
CA THR A 161 -8.97 -14.13 66.23
C THR A 161 -9.72 -14.05 67.55
#